data_AF-A0A327WGF6-F1
#
_entry.id   AF-A0A327WGF6-F1
#
_cell.length_a   1.000
_cell.length_b   1.000
_cell.length_c   1.000
_cell.angle_alpha   90.00
_cell.angle_beta   90.00
_cell.angle_gamma   90.00
#
_symmetry.space_group_name_H-M   'P 1'
#
loop_
_entity.id
_entity.type
_entity.pdbx_description
1 polymer ?
#
loop_
_entity_poly.entity_id
_entity_poly.type
_entity_poly.pdbx_seq_one_letter_code
_entity_poly.pdbx_strand_id
1 'polypeptide(L)'
;MLFTLGDIDFENLIPKWLHTKGKARTGCNILFGLRYIERGYGGTRLLGVASAAESIHRSLRSASTPITKTEYKRLKSKILASISDEGEEIISFVKNGLHNNPTYNERMTELASIPDETAVDSLLGDRDRWATRLKRARNDLAHANERSSDGVENLEAFWLLEVTYALLCLVLMAEIGISPENQRRAVVENSVIRRASDEFKKGSEED
;
A
#
# COMPACT_ATOMS: atom_id res chain seq x y z
N MET A 1 6.09 19.59 6.52
CA MET A 1 7.19 19.39 5.54
C MET A 1 7.66 17.95 5.67
N LEU A 2 8.04 17.27 4.58
CA LEU A 2 8.48 15.86 4.66
C LEU A 2 9.96 15.74 5.03
N PHE A 3 10.84 16.42 4.30
CA PHE A 3 12.27 16.55 4.59
C PHE A 3 12.84 17.75 3.81
N THR A 4 14.10 18.08 4.05
CA THR A 4 14.84 19.19 3.43
C THR A 4 16.17 18.71 2.84
N LEU A 5 16.88 19.57 2.10
CA LEU A 5 18.24 19.27 1.64
C LEU A 5 19.28 19.25 2.79
N GLY A 6 18.91 19.68 4.00
CA GLY A 6 19.74 19.46 5.19
C GLY A 6 19.67 18.04 5.73
N ASP A 7 18.70 17.24 5.27
CA ASP A 7 18.43 15.89 5.76
C ASP A 7 19.09 14.79 4.94
N ILE A 8 19.55 15.13 3.75
CA ILE A 8 20.19 14.23 2.79
C ILE A 8 21.01 15.04 1.78
N ASP A 9 22.21 14.58 1.46
CA ASP A 9 23.03 15.24 0.44
C ASP A 9 22.35 15.18 -0.92
N PHE A 10 22.33 16.30 -1.63
CA PHE A 10 21.73 16.40 -2.95
C PHE A 10 22.32 15.40 -3.95
N GLU A 11 23.65 15.22 -3.91
CA GLU A 11 24.39 14.27 -4.75
C GLU A 11 23.95 12.81 -4.52
N ASN A 12 23.53 12.48 -3.30
CA ASN A 12 23.02 11.16 -2.93
C ASN A 12 21.51 11.01 -3.24
N LEU A 13 20.75 12.10 -3.08
CA LEU A 13 19.30 12.13 -3.25
C LEU A 13 18.88 11.88 -4.70
N ILE A 14 19.43 12.64 -5.65
CA ILE A 14 18.93 12.65 -7.04
C ILE A 14 19.08 11.27 -7.72
N PRO A 15 20.24 10.58 -7.66
CA PRO A 15 20.38 9.26 -8.27
C PRO A 15 19.43 8.22 -7.66
N LYS A 16 19.31 8.20 -6.32
CA LYS A 16 18.40 7.30 -5.61
C LYS A 16 16.95 7.57 -5.96
N TRP A 17 16.57 8.84 -6.07
CA TRP A 17 15.23 9.24 -6.49
C TRP A 17 14.91 8.79 -7.91
N LEU A 18 15.81 9.05 -8.88
CA LEU A 18 15.60 8.64 -10.27
C LEU A 18 15.50 7.12 -10.41
N HIS A 19 16.34 6.37 -9.68
CA HIS A 19 16.26 4.91 -9.63
C HIS A 19 14.92 4.42 -9.06
N THR A 20 14.54 4.93 -7.89
CA THR A 20 13.30 4.53 -7.19
C THR A 20 12.06 4.88 -8.01
N LYS A 21 12.00 6.11 -8.54
CA LYS A 21 10.92 6.56 -9.44
C LYS A 21 10.90 5.74 -10.73
N GLY A 22 12.05 5.37 -11.29
CA GLY A 22 12.13 4.51 -12.47
C GLY A 22 11.50 3.14 -12.21
N LYS A 23 11.84 2.52 -11.08
CA LYS A 23 11.34 1.21 -10.65
C LYS A 23 9.84 1.22 -10.33
N ALA A 24 9.37 2.26 -9.64
CA ALA A 24 7.97 2.41 -9.18
C ALA A 24 7.15 3.43 -9.99
N ARG A 25 7.51 3.65 -11.27
CA ARG A 25 7.00 4.76 -12.09
C ARG A 25 5.47 4.89 -12.10
N THR A 26 4.77 3.79 -12.37
CA THR A 26 3.30 3.79 -12.44
C THR A 26 2.68 4.23 -11.12
N GLY A 27 3.12 3.61 -10.02
CA GLY A 27 2.62 3.94 -8.69
C GLY A 27 2.95 5.38 -8.26
N CYS A 28 4.17 5.85 -8.53
CA CYS A 28 4.56 7.24 -8.26
C CYS A 28 3.73 8.24 -9.07
N ASN A 29 3.46 7.96 -10.35
CA ASN A 29 2.65 8.84 -11.19
C ASN A 29 1.22 8.96 -10.67
N ILE A 30 0.60 7.84 -10.25
CA ILE A 30 -0.73 7.86 -9.63
C ILE A 30 -0.68 8.65 -8.33
N LEU A 31 0.26 8.31 -7.43
CA LEU A 31 0.42 8.96 -6.13
C LEU A 31 0.51 10.48 -6.27
N PHE A 32 1.50 10.98 -7.04
CA PHE A 32 1.67 12.42 -7.19
C PHE A 32 0.54 13.08 -7.98
N GLY A 33 -0.09 12.36 -8.91
CA GLY A 33 -1.29 12.82 -9.60
C GLY A 33 -2.42 13.21 -8.64
N LEU A 34 -2.60 12.45 -7.55
CA LEU A 34 -3.60 12.74 -6.51
C LEU A 34 -3.35 14.06 -5.77
N ARG A 35 -2.10 14.53 -5.73
CA ARG A 35 -1.74 15.80 -5.10
C ARG A 35 -1.78 16.97 -6.06
N TYR A 36 -1.48 16.75 -7.34
CA TYR A 36 -1.56 17.81 -8.35
C TYR A 36 -2.99 18.04 -8.86
N ILE A 37 -3.87 17.03 -8.76
CA ILE A 37 -5.28 17.11 -9.14
C ILE A 37 -6.12 16.94 -7.87
N GLU A 38 -6.20 18.01 -7.07
CA GLU A 38 -6.92 17.98 -5.79
C GLU A 38 -8.46 17.95 -5.97
N ARG A 39 -8.96 18.38 -7.15
CA ARG A 39 -10.40 18.37 -7.49
C ARG A 39 -10.81 16.99 -8.02
N GLY A 40 -11.64 16.27 -7.27
CA GLY A 40 -12.21 14.99 -7.70
C GLY A 40 -13.01 14.32 -6.58
N TYR A 41 -13.80 13.31 -6.94
CA TYR A 41 -14.62 12.55 -6.00
C TYR A 41 -13.74 11.72 -5.05
N GLY A 42 -14.10 11.69 -3.77
CA GLY A 42 -13.35 10.99 -2.70
C GLY A 42 -13.09 9.52 -3.05
N GLY A 43 -14.11 8.83 -3.55
CA GLY A 43 -14.00 7.44 -3.99
C GLY A 43 -12.97 7.20 -5.09
N THR A 44 -12.96 8.03 -6.14
CA THR A 44 -11.96 7.93 -7.22
C THR A 44 -10.55 8.15 -6.68
N ARG A 45 -10.37 9.12 -5.77
CA ARG A 45 -9.08 9.40 -5.18
C ARG A 45 -8.61 8.27 -4.25
N LEU A 46 -9.53 7.66 -3.50
CA LEU A 46 -9.23 6.51 -2.62
C LEU A 46 -8.85 5.27 -3.44
N LEU A 47 -9.58 4.98 -4.51
CA LEU A 47 -9.21 3.91 -5.45
C LEU A 47 -7.84 4.20 -6.08
N GLY A 48 -7.57 5.47 -6.40
CA GLY A 48 -6.27 5.92 -6.88
C GLY A 48 -5.15 5.64 -5.89
N VAL A 49 -5.28 6.01 -4.61
CA VAL A 49 -4.21 5.79 -3.62
C VAL A 49 -4.02 4.31 -3.32
N ALA A 50 -5.10 3.53 -3.26
CA ALA A 50 -5.06 2.08 -3.11
C ALA A 50 -4.32 1.40 -4.28
N SER A 51 -4.56 1.88 -5.51
CA SER A 51 -3.88 1.41 -6.72
C SER A 51 -2.41 1.82 -6.75
N ALA A 52 -2.09 3.04 -6.30
CA ALA A 52 -0.71 3.50 -6.14
C ALA A 52 0.05 2.61 -5.15
N ALA A 53 -0.55 2.30 -3.99
CA ALA A 53 0.05 1.42 -2.99
C ALA A 53 0.38 0.03 -3.56
N GLU A 54 -0.58 -0.60 -4.24
CA GLU A 54 -0.35 -1.91 -4.87
C GLU A 54 0.73 -1.84 -5.95
N SER A 55 0.70 -0.81 -6.79
CA SER A 55 1.71 -0.64 -7.85
C SER A 55 3.10 -0.39 -7.29
N ILE A 56 3.24 0.45 -6.26
CA ILE A 56 4.52 0.72 -5.59
C ILE A 56 5.04 -0.57 -4.96
N HIS A 57 4.19 -1.31 -4.24
CA HIS A 57 4.59 -2.60 -3.67
C HIS A 57 5.09 -3.57 -4.73
N ARG A 58 4.31 -3.81 -5.80
CA ARG A 58 4.68 -4.74 -6.89
C ARG A 58 6.01 -4.37 -7.52
N SER A 59 6.31 -3.08 -7.63
CA SER A 59 7.58 -2.59 -8.13
C SER A 59 8.73 -2.79 -7.14
N LEU A 60 8.58 -2.37 -5.88
CA LEU A 60 9.66 -2.35 -4.89
C LEU A 60 9.96 -3.72 -4.28
N ARG A 61 8.93 -4.58 -4.18
CA ARG A 61 8.97 -5.93 -3.60
C ARG A 61 8.51 -6.98 -4.62
N SER A 62 8.99 -6.87 -5.86
CA SER A 62 8.62 -7.77 -6.97
C SER A 62 8.99 -9.24 -6.75
N ALA A 63 9.95 -9.51 -5.86
CA ALA A 63 10.35 -10.86 -5.47
C ALA A 63 9.56 -11.44 -4.29
N SER A 64 8.64 -10.66 -3.69
CA SER A 64 7.84 -11.13 -2.55
C SER A 64 6.88 -12.24 -2.97
N THR A 65 6.91 -13.33 -2.21
CA THR A 65 6.06 -14.52 -2.36
C THR A 65 5.73 -15.08 -0.98
N PRO A 66 4.47 -15.48 -0.70
CA PRO A 66 4.09 -16.04 0.60
C PRO A 66 4.91 -17.26 1.03
N ILE A 67 5.27 -18.13 0.09
CA ILE A 67 6.15 -19.29 0.31
C ILE A 67 7.27 -19.32 -0.72
N THR A 68 8.34 -20.06 -0.44
CA THR A 68 9.46 -20.14 -1.38
C THR A 68 9.04 -20.77 -2.70
N LYS A 69 9.73 -20.42 -3.79
CA LYS A 69 9.48 -21.03 -5.12
C LYS A 69 9.59 -22.56 -5.08
N THR A 70 10.50 -23.10 -4.26
CA THR A 70 10.70 -24.54 -4.10
C THR A 70 9.52 -25.19 -3.41
N GLU A 71 9.03 -24.61 -2.31
CA GLU A 71 7.85 -25.12 -1.59
C GLU A 71 6.60 -25.01 -2.44
N TYR A 72 6.42 -23.90 -3.16
CA TYR A 72 5.30 -23.73 -4.08
C TYR A 72 5.29 -24.79 -5.18
N LYS A 73 6.44 -25.03 -5.84
CA LYS A 73 6.56 -26.11 -6.84
C LYS A 73 6.20 -27.46 -6.24
N ARG A 74 6.73 -27.77 -5.06
CA ARG A 74 6.46 -29.03 -4.35
C ARG A 74 4.96 -29.19 -4.04
N LEU A 75 4.31 -28.16 -3.50
CA LEU A 75 2.89 -28.17 -3.15
C LEU A 75 2.02 -28.29 -4.41
N LYS A 76 2.33 -27.50 -5.45
CA LYS A 76 1.62 -27.55 -6.73
C LYS A 76 1.68 -28.93 -7.36
N SER A 77 2.85 -29.58 -7.37
CA SER A 77 2.98 -30.94 -7.88
C SER A 77 2.15 -31.94 -7.08
N LYS A 78 2.10 -31.82 -5.75
CA LYS A 78 1.28 -32.69 -4.90
C LYS A 78 -0.21 -32.53 -5.16
N ILE A 79 -0.70 -31.29 -5.26
CA ILE A 79 -2.12 -31.00 -5.53
C ILE A 79 -2.52 -31.53 -6.92
N LEU A 80 -1.70 -31.31 -7.94
CA LEU A 80 -2.01 -31.79 -9.30
C LEU A 80 -1.97 -33.31 -9.41
N ALA A 81 -1.07 -33.98 -8.65
CA ALA A 81 -1.04 -35.43 -8.62
C ALA A 81 -2.29 -36.04 -7.97
N SER A 82 -2.85 -35.39 -6.94
CA SER A 82 -4.04 -35.89 -6.23
C SER A 82 -5.36 -35.75 -7.00
N ILE A 83 -5.36 -35.01 -8.11
CA ILE A 83 -6.54 -34.83 -8.98
C ILE A 83 -6.26 -35.34 -10.40
N SER A 84 -5.28 -36.23 -10.55
CA SER A 84 -4.78 -36.64 -11.87
C SER A 84 -5.74 -37.54 -12.64
N ASP A 85 -6.72 -38.13 -11.96
CA ASP A 85 -7.82 -38.94 -12.48
C ASP A 85 -9.07 -38.11 -12.82
N GLU A 86 -9.09 -36.83 -12.46
CA GLU A 86 -10.17 -35.91 -12.79
C GLU A 86 -10.15 -35.48 -14.27
N GLY A 87 -11.27 -34.95 -14.75
CA GLY A 87 -11.35 -34.38 -16.09
C GLY A 87 -10.40 -33.20 -16.33
N GLU A 88 -9.98 -33.01 -17.58
CA GLU A 88 -9.04 -31.94 -17.98
C GLU A 88 -9.51 -30.55 -17.55
N GLU A 89 -10.82 -30.30 -17.56
CA GLU A 89 -11.42 -29.03 -17.13
C GLU A 89 -11.13 -28.73 -15.64
N ILE A 90 -11.27 -29.72 -14.76
CA ILE A 90 -11.02 -29.59 -13.32
C ILE A 90 -9.53 -29.35 -13.07
N ILE A 91 -8.67 -30.13 -13.74
CA ILE A 91 -7.21 -29.98 -13.62
C ILE A 91 -6.78 -28.58 -14.07
N SER A 92 -7.31 -28.08 -15.18
CA SER A 92 -7.03 -26.74 -15.71
C SER A 92 -7.50 -25.66 -14.75
N PHE A 93 -8.73 -25.77 -14.22
CA PHE A 93 -9.29 -24.84 -13.24
C PHE A 93 -8.39 -24.70 -12.00
N VAL A 94 -8.00 -25.83 -11.39
CA VAL A 94 -7.11 -25.83 -10.21
C VAL A 94 -5.73 -25.28 -10.56
N LYS A 95 -5.13 -25.73 -11.67
CA LYS A 95 -3.79 -25.29 -12.10
C LYS A 95 -3.72 -23.78 -12.32
N ASN A 96 -4.79 -23.20 -12.86
CA ASN A 96 -4.91 -21.76 -13.14
C ASN A 96 -5.22 -20.96 -11.87
N GLY A 97 -5.97 -21.51 -10.91
CA GLY A 97 -6.25 -20.85 -9.62
C GLY A 97 -5.05 -20.84 -8.66
N LEU A 98 -4.10 -21.75 -8.81
CA LEU A 98 -2.90 -21.79 -7.98
C LEU A 98 -1.93 -20.65 -8.34
N HIS A 99 -1.74 -19.75 -7.38
CA HIS A 99 -0.80 -18.64 -7.46
C HIS A 99 0.01 -18.50 -6.17
N ASN A 100 1.26 -18.05 -6.30
CA ASN A 100 2.14 -17.75 -5.17
C ASN A 100 2.42 -16.24 -5.09
N ASN A 101 1.37 -15.44 -5.25
CA ASN A 101 1.44 -14.00 -5.16
C ASN A 101 0.87 -13.57 -3.81
N PRO A 102 1.48 -12.58 -3.13
CA PRO A 102 0.89 -12.06 -1.92
C PRO A 102 -0.48 -11.44 -2.23
N THR A 103 -1.42 -11.66 -1.31
CA THR A 103 -2.73 -11.03 -1.24
C THR A 103 -2.59 -9.53 -1.08
N TYR A 104 -3.68 -8.79 -1.27
CA TYR A 104 -3.65 -7.34 -1.09
C TYR A 104 -3.22 -6.93 0.33
N ASN A 105 -3.76 -7.59 1.37
CA ASN A 105 -3.40 -7.27 2.76
C ASN A 105 -1.92 -7.53 3.03
N GLU A 106 -1.39 -8.68 2.62
CA GLU A 106 0.05 -9.00 2.79
C GLU A 106 0.92 -7.92 2.13
N ARG A 107 0.55 -7.48 0.92
CA ARG A 107 1.26 -6.37 0.26
C ARG A 107 1.20 -5.08 1.06
N MET A 108 0.06 -4.73 1.63
CA MET A 108 -0.08 -3.51 2.42
C MET A 108 0.76 -3.59 3.71
N THR A 109 0.74 -4.73 4.40
CA THR A 109 1.55 -4.96 5.60
C THR A 109 3.05 -4.92 5.29
N GLU A 110 3.49 -5.56 4.20
CA GLU A 110 4.88 -5.49 3.71
C GLU A 110 5.29 -4.07 3.32
N LEU A 111 4.36 -3.28 2.76
CA LEU A 111 4.62 -1.89 2.42
C LEU A 111 4.78 -1.03 3.67
N ALA A 112 3.94 -1.25 4.69
CA ALA A 112 4.01 -0.57 5.97
C ALA A 112 5.25 -0.95 6.80
N SER A 113 5.92 -2.06 6.49
CA SER A 113 7.18 -2.44 7.15
C SER A 113 8.44 -1.86 6.49
N ILE A 114 8.32 -1.07 5.42
CA ILE A 114 9.47 -0.45 4.74
C ILE A 114 10.02 0.75 5.52
N PRO A 115 9.19 1.70 6.00
CA PRO A 115 9.68 2.88 6.72
C PRO A 115 10.08 2.56 8.17
N ASP A 116 10.57 3.57 8.88
CA ASP A 116 10.83 3.50 10.32
C ASP A 116 9.58 3.06 11.10
N GLU A 117 9.75 2.06 11.96
CA GLU A 117 8.67 1.41 12.70
C GLU A 117 7.86 2.41 13.53
N THR A 118 8.55 3.27 14.28
CA THR A 118 7.93 4.28 15.14
C THR A 118 7.20 5.35 14.33
N ALA A 119 7.72 5.73 13.16
CA ALA A 119 7.03 6.68 12.27
C ALA A 119 5.71 6.08 11.74
N VAL A 120 5.71 4.80 11.37
CA VAL A 120 4.52 4.09 10.89
C VAL A 120 3.50 3.93 12.01
N ASP A 121 3.91 3.54 13.21
CA ASP A 121 3.00 3.39 14.36
C ASP A 121 2.39 4.73 14.77
N SER A 122 3.17 5.81 14.71
CA SER A 122 2.67 7.16 14.96
C SER A 122 1.64 7.60 13.90
N LEU A 123 1.80 7.15 12.65
CA LEU A 123 0.92 7.50 11.53
C LEU A 123 -0.37 6.68 11.50
N LEU A 124 -0.28 5.36 11.67
CA LEU A 124 -1.41 4.44 11.46
C LEU A 124 -2.03 3.92 12.76
N GLY A 125 -1.26 3.86 13.85
CA GLY A 125 -1.60 3.05 15.02
C GLY A 125 -1.53 1.57 14.68
N ASP A 126 -2.66 0.98 14.28
CA ASP A 126 -2.77 -0.44 13.92
C ASP A 126 -2.64 -0.65 12.40
N ARG A 127 -1.53 -1.29 11.99
CA ARG A 127 -1.19 -1.56 10.59
C ARG A 127 -2.13 -2.56 9.93
N ASP A 128 -2.53 -3.62 10.64
CA ASP A 128 -3.39 -4.67 10.09
C ASP A 128 -4.82 -4.16 9.92
N ARG A 129 -5.27 -3.32 10.85
CA ARG A 129 -6.53 -2.61 10.74
C ARG A 129 -6.53 -1.66 9.54
N TRP A 130 -5.48 -0.85 9.37
CA TRP A 130 -5.34 0.03 8.21
C TRP A 130 -5.38 -0.77 6.89
N ALA A 131 -4.59 -1.85 6.78
CA ALA A 131 -4.56 -2.70 5.59
C ALA A 131 -5.96 -3.28 5.28
N THR A 132 -6.67 -3.76 6.30
CA THR A 132 -8.01 -4.31 6.18
C THR A 132 -9.03 -3.26 5.74
N ARG A 133 -8.99 -2.05 6.32
CA ARG A 133 -9.87 -0.94 5.93
C ARG A 133 -9.61 -0.52 4.48
N LEU A 134 -8.36 -0.38 4.08
CA LEU A 134 -7.99 -0.05 2.70
C LEU A 134 -8.47 -1.11 1.71
N LYS A 135 -8.33 -2.39 2.05
CA LYS A 135 -8.86 -3.51 1.24
C LYS A 135 -10.38 -3.43 1.09
N ARG A 136 -11.11 -3.24 2.19
CA ARG A 136 -12.58 -3.14 2.17
C ARG A 136 -13.03 -1.96 1.32
N ALA A 137 -12.52 -0.77 1.60
CA ALA A 137 -12.90 0.42 0.87
C ALA A 137 -12.58 0.33 -0.64
N ARG A 138 -11.43 -0.25 -1.00
CA ARG A 138 -11.11 -0.56 -2.42
C ARG A 138 -12.13 -1.50 -3.05
N ASN A 139 -12.48 -2.59 -2.36
CA ASN A 139 -13.41 -3.59 -2.89
C ASN A 139 -14.83 -3.03 -3.04
N ASP A 140 -15.30 -2.28 -2.05
CA ASP A 140 -16.64 -1.67 -2.05
C ASP A 140 -16.77 -0.68 -3.23
N LEU A 141 -15.72 0.09 -3.48
CA LEU A 141 -15.60 0.98 -4.64
C LEU A 141 -15.56 0.24 -5.98
N ALA A 142 -14.79 -0.85 -6.06
CA ALA A 142 -14.61 -1.60 -7.31
C ALA A 142 -15.87 -2.38 -7.72
N HIS A 143 -16.69 -2.79 -6.76
CA HIS A 143 -17.91 -3.55 -7.01
C HIS A 143 -19.17 -2.68 -7.17
N ALA A 144 -19.04 -1.35 -7.15
CA ALA A 144 -20.14 -0.39 -7.32
C ALA A 144 -21.39 -0.77 -6.51
N ASN A 145 -21.20 -1.19 -5.25
CA ASN A 145 -22.33 -1.44 -4.36
C ASN A 145 -23.03 -0.11 -4.09
N GLU A 146 -24.13 0.17 -4.80
CA GLU A 146 -24.94 1.38 -4.64
C GLU A 146 -25.46 1.57 -3.21
N ARG A 147 -25.46 0.51 -2.38
CA ARG A 147 -25.83 0.57 -0.96
C ARG A 147 -24.75 1.12 -0.02
N SER A 148 -23.53 1.36 -0.50
CA SER A 148 -22.41 1.90 0.29
C SER A 148 -21.93 3.27 -0.18
N SER A 149 -22.70 3.96 -1.04
CA SER A 149 -22.35 5.29 -1.56
C SER A 149 -22.15 6.33 -0.45
N ASP A 150 -22.86 6.21 0.68
CA ASP A 150 -22.72 7.12 1.82
C ASP A 150 -21.38 6.95 2.55
N GLY A 151 -20.76 5.76 2.53
CA GLY A 151 -19.50 5.47 3.23
C GLY A 151 -18.24 5.95 2.50
N VAL A 152 -18.33 6.13 1.17
CA VAL A 152 -17.21 6.51 0.29
C VAL A 152 -16.99 8.03 0.27
N GLU A 153 -18.04 8.80 0.50
CA GLU A 153 -17.97 10.24 0.70
C GLU A 153 -17.85 10.63 2.19
N ASN A 154 -17.78 9.64 3.08
CA ASN A 154 -17.63 9.85 4.51
C ASN A 154 -16.19 10.29 4.86
N LEU A 155 -16.06 11.07 5.93
CA LEU A 155 -14.80 11.56 6.50
C LEU A 155 -13.79 10.44 6.75
N GLU A 156 -14.23 9.24 7.13
CA GLU A 156 -13.35 8.09 7.32
C GLU A 156 -12.59 7.68 6.05
N ALA A 157 -13.27 7.64 4.90
CA ALA A 157 -12.65 7.32 3.61
C ALA A 157 -11.63 8.38 3.22
N PHE A 158 -11.90 9.65 3.55
CA PHE A 158 -10.97 10.75 3.37
C PHE A 158 -9.72 10.59 4.25
N TRP A 159 -9.87 10.30 5.54
CA TRP A 159 -8.73 10.13 6.43
C TRP A 159 -7.91 8.89 6.10
N LEU A 160 -8.57 7.79 5.72
CA LEU A 160 -7.91 6.59 5.20
C LEU A 160 -7.07 6.90 3.96
N LEU A 161 -7.58 7.74 3.05
CA LEU A 161 -6.83 8.22 1.90
C LEU A 161 -5.58 9.00 2.33
N GLU A 162 -5.75 10.00 3.21
CA GLU A 162 -4.66 10.90 3.61
C GLU A 162 -3.53 10.16 4.35
N VAL A 163 -3.87 9.25 5.29
CA VAL A 163 -2.84 8.44 5.98
C VAL A 163 -2.18 7.45 5.03
N THR A 164 -2.91 6.88 4.06
CA THR A 164 -2.32 6.01 3.04
C THR A 164 -1.36 6.79 2.14
N TYR A 165 -1.72 7.99 1.71
CA TYR A 165 -0.84 8.87 0.95
C TYR A 165 0.44 9.18 1.74
N ALA A 166 0.30 9.56 3.01
CA ALA A 166 1.44 9.85 3.90
C ALA A 166 2.35 8.63 4.09
N LEU A 167 1.78 7.43 4.24
CA LEU A 167 2.55 6.19 4.34
C LEU A 167 3.37 5.94 3.07
N LEU A 168 2.79 6.14 1.89
CA LEU A 168 3.50 5.98 0.63
C LEU A 168 4.63 7.01 0.48
N CYS A 169 4.47 8.22 1.01
CA CYS A 169 5.59 9.17 1.12
C CYS A 169 6.69 8.64 2.03
N LEU A 170 6.37 8.07 3.19
CA LEU A 170 7.36 7.47 4.10
C LEU A 170 8.09 6.28 3.43
N VAL A 171 7.38 5.45 2.67
CA VAL A 171 7.98 4.35 1.89
C VAL A 171 9.01 4.89 0.90
N LEU A 172 8.66 5.93 0.15
CA LEU A 172 9.59 6.54 -0.80
C LEU A 172 10.77 7.22 -0.09
N MET A 173 10.54 7.85 1.07
CA MET A 173 11.59 8.42 1.91
C MET A 173 12.58 7.35 2.39
N ALA A 174 12.09 6.20 2.83
CA ALA A 174 12.94 5.09 3.23
C ALA A 174 13.76 4.53 2.05
N GLU A 175 13.14 4.35 0.88
CA GLU A 175 13.82 3.82 -0.31
C GLU A 175 14.89 4.78 -0.87
N ILE A 176 14.73 6.10 -0.71
CA ILE A 176 15.79 7.07 -1.07
C ILE A 176 16.81 7.31 0.04
N GLY A 177 16.66 6.64 1.19
CA GLY A 177 17.61 6.66 2.30
C GLY A 177 17.51 7.86 3.23
N ILE A 178 16.31 8.45 3.39
CA ILE A 178 16.06 9.41 4.47
C ILE A 178 16.15 8.68 5.81
N SER A 179 16.85 9.28 6.77
CA SER A 179 17.09 8.67 8.08
C SER A 179 15.78 8.40 8.85
N PRO A 180 15.77 7.38 9.73
CA PRO A 180 14.64 7.10 10.61
C PRO A 180 14.18 8.32 11.43
N GLU A 181 15.12 9.12 11.92
CA GLU A 181 14.83 10.36 12.66
C GLU A 181 14.01 11.36 11.83
N ASN A 182 14.43 11.58 10.58
CA ASN A 182 13.75 12.50 9.69
C ASN A 182 12.38 11.96 9.25
N GLN A 183 12.22 10.64 9.12
CA GLN A 183 10.91 10.01 8.91
C GLN A 183 9.96 10.24 10.09
N ARG A 184 10.40 10.03 11.33
CA ARG A 184 9.60 10.33 12.53
C ARG A 184 9.23 11.80 12.62
N ARG A 185 10.20 12.69 12.39
CA ARG A 185 9.99 14.14 12.39
C ARG A 185 8.92 14.55 11.37
N ALA A 186 8.94 13.95 10.18
CA ALA A 186 7.96 14.20 9.14
C ALA A 186 6.52 13.89 9.58
N VAL A 187 6.31 12.85 10.40
CA VAL A 187 4.98 12.49 10.91
C VAL A 187 4.54 13.42 12.04
N VAL A 188 5.44 13.76 12.96
CA VAL A 188 5.11 14.52 14.18
C VAL A 188 4.97 16.02 13.93
N GLU A 189 5.87 16.61 13.14
CA GLU A 189 5.96 18.06 12.95
C GLU A 189 5.11 18.55 11.77
N ASN A 190 4.75 17.68 10.83
CA ASN A 190 3.87 18.04 9.74
C ASN A 190 2.42 18.05 10.21
N SER A 191 1.87 19.24 10.44
CA SER A 191 0.50 19.43 10.95
C SER A 191 -0.57 18.74 10.11
N VAL A 192 -0.39 18.61 8.80
CA VAL A 192 -1.33 17.92 7.91
C VAL A 192 -1.30 16.41 8.16
N ILE A 193 -0.10 15.82 8.22
CA ILE A 193 0.06 14.37 8.46
C ILE A 193 -0.41 14.02 9.87
N ARG A 194 -0.02 14.82 10.86
CA ARG A 194 -0.45 14.63 12.25
C ARG A 194 -1.96 14.67 12.37
N ARG A 195 -2.62 15.67 11.77
CA ARG A 195 -4.08 15.76 11.77
C ARG A 195 -4.72 14.54 11.10
N ALA A 196 -4.21 14.12 9.93
CA ALA A 196 -4.74 12.96 9.25
C ALA A 196 -4.60 11.67 10.08
N SER A 197 -3.45 11.49 10.72
CA SER A 197 -3.20 10.39 11.66
C SER A 197 -4.20 10.43 12.82
N ASP A 198 -4.35 11.57 13.50
CA ASP A 198 -5.20 11.68 14.69
C ASP A 198 -6.67 11.42 14.35
N GLU A 199 -7.18 11.97 13.25
CA GLU A 199 -8.57 11.76 12.82
C GLU A 199 -8.82 10.32 12.34
N PHE A 200 -7.86 9.72 11.63
CA PHE A 200 -7.93 8.31 11.24
C PHE A 200 -7.98 7.38 12.46
N LYS A 201 -7.16 7.65 13.48
CA LYS A 201 -7.12 6.85 14.72
C LYS A 201 -8.39 7.03 15.55
N LYS A 202 -8.95 8.25 15.65
CA LYS A 202 -10.23 8.48 16.34
C LYS A 202 -11.38 7.70 15.72
N GLY A 203 -11.52 7.76 14.39
CA GLY A 203 -12.50 6.93 13.67
C GLY A 203 -12.19 5.44 13.73
N SER A 204 -11.08 5.04 14.35
CA SER A 204 -10.77 3.64 14.67
C SER A 204 -11.22 3.25 16.09
N GLU A 205 -11.50 4.16 17.01
CA GLU A 205 -11.93 3.76 18.36
C GLU A 205 -13.44 3.43 18.43
N GLU A 206 -14.19 3.70 17.36
CA GLU A 206 -15.65 3.59 17.30
C GLU A 206 -16.20 2.33 16.58
N ASP A 207 -15.35 1.50 15.95
CA ASP A 207 -15.71 0.15 15.46
C ASP A 207 -15.21 -0.95 16.39
#